data_AF-A0A2H5QXW9-F1
#
_entry.id   AF-A0A2H5QXW9-F1
#
_cell.length_a   1.000
_cell.length_b   1.000
_cell.length_c   1.000
_cell.angle_alpha   90.00
_cell.angle_beta   90.00
_cell.angle_gamma   90.00
#
_symmetry.space_group_name_H-M   'P 1'
#
loop_
_entity.id
_entity.type
_entity.pdbx_description
1 polymer ?
#
loop_
_entity_poly.entity_id
_entity_poly.type
_entity_poly.pdbx_seq_one_letter_code
_entity_poly.pdbx_strand_id
1 'polypeptide(L)'
;MFVWWRDVLRESTLEGHHTKVVQLGLRYGFILFIVSEVMLFFAFFWAFFHSSLAPTVEIGGIWPPKGIWVLDPWEIPFLNTLILLSSGAAVTWAHHAILAGKEKRAVYALVATVLLALVFTGFQGMEYYQAPFTISDSIYGSTFYLATGFHGFHVIIVSSTFLLNLSLFWHINEGIEEIMADYVHQEMTRNWILIYLRLFLLIVIKDVFLSLVSFLNKSKNLMDRTELILGCYERYRPLEIGASTKTKLAPKSSTERVLSSSRTA
;
A
#
# COMPACT_ATOMS: atom_id res chain seq x y z
N MET A 1 25.59 -17.25 -1.33
CA MET A 1 24.48 -17.28 -0.36
C MET A 1 23.77 -18.63 -0.29
N PHE A 2 23.53 -19.31 -1.41
CA PHE A 2 22.93 -20.67 -1.42
C PHE A 2 23.64 -21.69 -0.52
N VAL A 3 24.98 -21.78 -0.61
CA VAL A 3 25.79 -22.73 0.19
C VAL A 3 25.63 -22.49 1.70
N TRP A 4 25.56 -21.23 2.13
CA TRP A 4 25.36 -20.90 3.54
C TRP A 4 23.98 -21.37 4.03
N TRP A 5 22.91 -21.15 3.25
CA TRP A 5 21.58 -21.66 3.60
C TRP A 5 21.51 -23.18 3.65
N ARG A 6 22.20 -23.87 2.76
CA ARG A 6 22.34 -25.34 2.82
C ARG A 6 22.99 -25.78 4.14
N ASP A 7 24.06 -25.11 4.56
CA ASP A 7 24.79 -25.48 5.77
C ASP A 7 23.93 -25.22 7.03
N VAL A 8 23.21 -24.10 7.09
CA VAL A 8 22.22 -23.83 8.17
C VAL A 8 21.10 -24.89 8.19
N LEU A 9 20.61 -25.32 7.03
CA LEU A 9 19.61 -26.40 6.94
C LEU A 9 20.15 -27.74 7.43
N ARG A 10 21.41 -28.06 7.10
CA ARG A 10 22.09 -29.27 7.59
C ARG A 10 22.29 -29.22 9.11
N GLU A 11 22.84 -28.13 9.64
CA GLU A 11 23.08 -27.92 11.08
C GLU A 11 21.78 -28.02 11.90
N SER A 12 20.68 -27.53 11.33
CA SER A 12 19.36 -27.55 11.99
C SER A 12 18.65 -28.89 11.91
N THR A 13 18.65 -29.54 10.74
CA THR A 13 17.80 -30.71 10.47
C THR A 13 18.51 -32.02 10.72
N LEU A 14 19.78 -32.13 10.32
CA LEU A 14 20.55 -33.37 10.36
C LEU A 14 21.44 -33.46 11.62
N GLU A 15 21.96 -32.32 12.07
CA GLU A 15 22.90 -32.28 13.22
C GLU A 15 22.23 -31.83 14.53
N GLY A 16 21.00 -31.29 14.47
CA GLY A 16 20.18 -30.98 15.64
C GLY A 16 20.69 -29.82 16.51
N HIS A 17 21.55 -28.94 15.98
CA HIS A 17 22.17 -27.85 16.75
C HIS A 17 21.20 -26.72 17.16
N HIS A 18 19.99 -26.68 16.59
CA HIS A 18 18.99 -25.65 16.86
C HIS A 18 18.18 -25.92 18.14
N THR A 19 18.83 -25.73 19.30
CA THR A 19 18.16 -25.77 20.62
C THR A 19 17.06 -24.70 20.75
N LYS A 20 16.18 -24.81 21.77
CA LYS A 20 15.08 -23.84 21.97
C LYS A 20 15.55 -22.40 22.13
N VAL A 21 16.71 -22.18 22.76
CA VAL A 21 17.31 -20.84 22.89
C VAL A 21 17.76 -20.31 21.53
N VAL A 22 18.39 -21.15 20.70
CA VAL A 22 18.82 -20.78 19.35
C VAL A 22 17.62 -20.46 18.47
N GLN A 23 16.57 -21.29 18.50
CA GLN A 23 15.33 -21.04 17.76
C GLN A 23 14.67 -19.72 18.17
N LEU A 24 14.68 -19.40 19.46
CA LEU A 24 14.17 -18.13 19.97
C LEU A 24 15.02 -16.94 19.48
N GLY A 25 16.35 -17.08 19.50
CA GLY A 25 17.28 -16.09 18.96
C GLY A 25 17.06 -15.81 17.47
N LEU A 26 16.87 -16.85 16.66
CA LEU A 26 16.54 -16.74 15.23
C LEU A 26 15.21 -16.01 15.01
N ARG A 27 14.19 -16.25 15.84
CA ARG A 27 12.90 -15.51 15.76
C ARG A 27 13.10 -14.01 16.04
N TYR A 28 13.84 -13.65 17.10
CA TYR A 28 14.12 -12.25 17.39
C TYR A 28 14.98 -11.59 16.30
N GLY A 29 16.00 -12.28 15.80
CA GLY A 29 16.83 -11.80 14.69
C GLY A 29 16.00 -11.49 13.44
N PHE A 30 15.08 -12.39 13.07
CA PHE A 30 14.22 -12.16 11.90
C PHE A 30 13.19 -11.06 12.14
N ILE A 31 12.64 -10.90 13.35
CA ILE A 31 11.79 -9.76 13.70
C ILE A 31 12.57 -8.43 13.56
N LEU A 32 13.81 -8.36 14.05
CA LEU A 32 14.64 -7.17 13.93
C LEU A 32 14.98 -6.85 12.46
N PHE A 33 15.27 -7.87 11.66
CA PHE A 33 15.44 -7.72 10.21
C PHE A 33 14.17 -7.15 9.55
N ILE A 34 12.98 -7.58 9.95
CA ILE A 34 11.74 -7.01 9.42
C ILE A 34 11.56 -5.57 9.83
N VAL A 35 11.85 -5.24 11.09
CA VAL A 35 11.80 -3.85 11.56
C VAL A 35 12.74 -2.97 10.75
N SER A 36 13.94 -3.43 10.39
CA SER A 36 14.83 -2.65 9.53
C SER A 36 14.27 -2.46 8.12
N GLU A 37 13.68 -3.49 7.51
CA GLU A 37 13.05 -3.36 6.18
C GLU A 37 11.82 -2.44 6.21
N VAL A 38 11.03 -2.47 7.29
CA VAL A 38 9.91 -1.51 7.48
C VAL A 38 10.44 -0.08 7.54
N MET A 39 11.55 0.16 8.25
CA MET A 39 12.19 1.48 8.29
C MET A 39 12.76 1.91 6.94
N LEU A 40 13.24 0.97 6.13
CA LEU A 40 13.65 1.24 4.74
C LEU A 40 12.46 1.73 3.90
N PHE A 41 11.32 1.03 3.94
CA PHE A 41 10.11 1.48 3.24
C PHE A 41 9.58 2.81 3.79
N PHE A 42 9.66 3.02 5.11
CA PHE A 42 9.30 4.30 5.73
C PHE A 42 10.09 5.46 5.10
N ALA A 43 11.38 5.29 4.81
CA ALA A 43 12.16 6.33 4.14
C ALA A 43 11.67 6.63 2.71
N PHE A 44 11.29 5.61 1.93
CA PHE A 44 10.71 5.79 0.60
C PHE A 44 9.36 6.51 0.65
N PHE A 45 8.50 6.13 1.61
CA PHE A 45 7.23 6.82 1.84
C PHE A 45 7.43 8.26 2.28
N TRP A 46 8.37 8.49 3.19
CA TRP A 46 8.71 9.83 3.64
C TRP A 46 9.12 10.71 2.46
N ALA A 47 9.97 10.21 1.56
CA ALA A 47 10.36 10.92 0.35
C ALA A 47 9.14 11.26 -0.53
N PHE A 48 8.26 10.29 -0.77
CA PHE A 48 7.03 10.51 -1.53
C PHE A 48 6.10 11.56 -0.89
N PHE A 49 5.84 11.48 0.43
CA PHE A 49 4.97 12.44 1.11
C PHE A 49 5.56 13.83 1.17
N HIS A 50 6.87 13.92 1.45
CA HIS A 50 7.57 15.20 1.45
C HIS A 50 7.43 15.92 0.10
N SER A 51 7.59 15.20 -1.01
CA SER A 51 7.48 15.77 -2.36
C SER A 51 6.05 16.02 -2.83
N SER A 52 5.07 15.21 -2.38
CA SER A 52 3.69 15.30 -2.85
C SER A 52 2.80 16.25 -2.04
N LEU A 53 3.08 16.45 -0.76
CA LEU A 53 2.26 17.31 0.12
C LEU A 53 2.58 18.80 -0.07
N ALA A 54 3.82 19.13 -0.40
CA ALA A 54 4.25 20.50 -0.73
C ALA A 54 5.09 20.49 -2.03
N PRO A 55 4.43 20.32 -3.19
CA PRO A 55 5.12 20.28 -4.49
C PRO A 55 5.91 21.57 -4.74
N THR A 56 7.14 21.42 -5.23
CA THR A 56 8.01 22.58 -5.47
C THR A 56 7.56 23.39 -6.69
N VAL A 57 8.04 24.62 -6.80
CA VAL A 57 7.68 25.51 -7.92
C VAL A 57 8.20 24.99 -9.26
N GLU A 58 9.30 24.22 -9.25
CA GLU A 58 9.93 23.63 -10.45
C GLU A 58 9.02 22.57 -11.10
N ILE A 59 8.18 21.87 -10.32
CA ILE A 59 7.16 20.93 -10.83
C ILE A 59 5.79 21.60 -11.02
N GLY A 60 5.72 22.93 -10.87
CA GLY A 60 4.52 23.73 -11.08
C GLY A 60 3.61 23.86 -9.86
N GLY A 61 4.09 23.51 -8.65
CA GLY A 61 3.33 23.65 -7.41
C GLY A 61 2.09 22.75 -7.30
N ILE A 62 1.98 21.72 -8.15
CA ILE A 62 0.85 20.78 -8.17
C ILE A 62 1.35 19.33 -8.15
N TRP A 63 0.48 18.42 -7.67
CA TRP A 63 0.74 16.98 -7.69
C TRP A 63 -0.44 16.21 -8.30
N PRO A 64 -0.19 15.26 -9.21
CA PRO A 64 1.10 14.92 -9.84
C PRO A 64 1.64 16.07 -10.72
N PRO A 65 2.95 16.09 -11.03
CA PRO A 65 3.55 17.07 -11.95
C PRO A 65 2.85 17.09 -13.31
N LYS A 66 2.74 18.27 -13.94
CA LYS A 66 2.13 18.40 -15.28
C LYS A 66 2.89 17.56 -16.30
N GLY A 67 2.15 16.87 -17.17
CA GLY A 67 2.71 16.01 -18.23
C GLY A 67 2.96 14.57 -17.81
N ILE A 68 2.83 14.24 -16.51
CA ILE A 68 2.85 12.86 -16.05
C ILE A 68 1.44 12.26 -16.13
N TRP A 69 1.29 11.23 -16.95
CA TRP A 69 0.06 10.45 -17.04
C TRP A 69 0.09 9.31 -16.02
N VAL A 70 -0.64 9.48 -14.93
CA VAL A 70 -0.67 8.50 -13.83
C VAL A 70 -1.49 7.27 -14.22
N LEU A 71 -1.04 6.09 -13.79
CA LEU A 71 -1.75 4.82 -13.96
C LEU A 71 -3.10 4.84 -13.24
N ASP A 72 -4.14 4.21 -13.82
CA ASP A 72 -5.42 4.05 -13.14
C ASP A 72 -5.27 3.01 -12.01
N PRO A 73 -5.53 3.38 -10.74
CA PRO A 73 -5.43 2.45 -9.63
C PRO A 73 -6.42 1.28 -9.69
N TRP A 74 -7.49 1.35 -10.50
CA TRP A 74 -8.54 0.33 -10.59
C TRP A 74 -8.29 -0.76 -11.62
N GLU A 75 -7.20 -0.65 -12.39
CA GLU A 75 -6.84 -1.63 -13.42
C GLU A 75 -5.85 -2.66 -12.86
N ILE A 76 -4.63 -2.72 -13.41
CA ILE A 76 -3.58 -3.64 -13.00
C ILE A 76 -3.20 -3.50 -11.51
N PRO A 77 -3.07 -2.29 -10.93
CA PRO A 77 -2.75 -2.15 -9.51
C PRO A 77 -3.78 -2.80 -8.58
N PHE A 78 -5.07 -2.66 -8.89
CA PHE A 78 -6.15 -3.26 -8.10
C PHE A 78 -6.13 -4.80 -8.23
N LEU A 79 -5.95 -5.31 -9.45
CA LEU A 79 -5.81 -6.75 -9.69
C LEU A 79 -4.63 -7.33 -8.90
N ASN A 80 -3.48 -6.65 -8.91
CA ASN A 80 -2.29 -7.05 -8.15
C ASN A 80 -2.55 -7.10 -6.64
N THR A 81 -3.35 -6.17 -6.11
CA THR A 81 -3.78 -6.19 -4.71
C THR A 81 -4.63 -7.44 -4.40
N LEU A 82 -5.57 -7.80 -5.28
CA LEU A 82 -6.39 -9.01 -5.10
C LEU A 82 -5.57 -10.29 -5.18
N ILE A 83 -4.58 -10.35 -6.09
CA ILE A 83 -3.66 -11.49 -6.21
C ILE A 83 -2.85 -11.66 -4.94
N LEU A 84 -2.28 -10.56 -4.41
CA LEU A 84 -1.55 -10.58 -3.15
C LEU A 84 -2.45 -11.07 -2.00
N LEU A 85 -3.64 -10.48 -1.81
CA LEU A 85 -4.60 -10.90 -0.77
C LEU A 85 -4.94 -12.39 -0.86
N SER A 86 -5.17 -12.88 -2.08
CA SER A 86 -5.44 -14.29 -2.33
C SER A 86 -4.23 -15.17 -1.99
N SER A 87 -3.02 -14.70 -2.29
CA SER A 87 -1.77 -15.38 -1.94
C SER A 87 -1.59 -15.47 -0.41
N GLY A 88 -1.90 -14.39 0.33
CA GLY A 88 -1.91 -14.38 1.80
C GLY A 88 -2.93 -15.35 2.40
N ALA A 89 -4.11 -15.48 1.79
CA ALA A 89 -5.10 -16.49 2.18
C ALA A 89 -4.60 -17.92 1.92
N ALA A 90 -3.95 -18.16 0.78
CA ALA A 90 -3.33 -19.45 0.45
C ALA A 90 -2.19 -19.82 1.42
N VAL A 91 -1.35 -18.87 1.82
CA VAL A 91 -0.31 -19.09 2.85
C VAL A 91 -0.93 -19.42 4.21
N THR A 92 -2.01 -18.73 4.58
CA THR A 92 -2.75 -19.02 5.82
C THR A 92 -3.35 -20.42 5.79
N TRP A 93 -3.88 -20.83 4.64
CA TRP A 93 -4.35 -22.20 4.43
C TRP A 93 -3.21 -23.22 4.56
N ALA A 94 -2.03 -22.96 3.99
CA ALA A 94 -0.85 -23.80 4.16
C ALA A 94 -0.48 -23.96 5.63
N HIS A 95 -0.44 -22.86 6.38
CA HIS A 95 -0.15 -22.87 7.81
C HIS A 95 -1.12 -23.76 8.60
N HIS A 96 -2.43 -23.60 8.39
CA HIS A 96 -3.42 -24.44 9.06
C HIS A 96 -3.36 -25.90 8.63
N ALA A 97 -2.99 -26.18 7.37
CA ALA A 97 -2.79 -27.55 6.89
C ALA A 97 -1.59 -28.22 7.58
N ILE A 98 -0.48 -27.50 7.78
CA ILE A 98 0.68 -27.98 8.53
C ILE A 98 0.30 -28.28 9.99
N LEU A 99 -0.39 -27.34 10.66
CA LEU A 99 -0.86 -27.54 12.04
C LEU A 99 -1.80 -28.73 12.20
N ALA A 100 -2.59 -29.04 11.17
CA ALA A 100 -3.50 -30.17 11.15
C ALA A 100 -2.83 -31.49 10.71
N GLY A 101 -1.52 -31.52 10.48
CA GLY A 101 -0.78 -32.68 9.97
C GLY A 101 -1.18 -33.10 8.54
N LYS A 102 -1.81 -32.20 7.76
CA LYS A 102 -2.29 -32.47 6.40
C LYS A 102 -1.28 -32.01 5.36
N GLU A 103 -0.14 -32.69 5.28
CA GLU A 103 1.01 -32.32 4.44
C GLU A 103 0.67 -32.08 2.97
N LYS A 104 -0.08 -32.99 2.34
CA LYS A 104 -0.49 -32.84 0.93
C LYS A 104 -1.25 -31.54 0.68
N ARG A 105 -2.12 -31.13 1.62
CA ARG A 105 -2.87 -29.87 1.51
C ARG A 105 -1.97 -28.66 1.74
N ALA A 106 -0.96 -28.77 2.62
CA ALA A 106 0.04 -27.72 2.82
C ALA A 106 0.85 -27.49 1.55
N VAL A 107 1.29 -28.56 0.88
CA VAL A 107 2.00 -28.49 -0.40
C VAL A 107 1.13 -27.83 -1.47
N TYR A 108 -0.13 -28.24 -1.65
CA TYR A 108 -1.03 -27.61 -2.62
C TYR A 108 -1.25 -26.12 -2.35
N ALA A 109 -1.41 -25.74 -1.09
CA ALA A 109 -1.58 -24.35 -0.69
C ALA A 109 -0.32 -23.51 -0.96
N LEU A 110 0.87 -24.04 -0.65
CA LEU A 110 2.15 -23.37 -0.92
C LEU A 110 2.42 -23.24 -2.43
N VAL A 111 2.09 -24.26 -3.24
CA VAL A 111 2.17 -24.17 -4.71
C VAL A 111 1.24 -23.06 -5.23
N ALA A 112 0.00 -22.98 -4.72
CA ALA A 112 -0.92 -21.92 -5.10
C ALA A 112 -0.38 -20.53 -4.74
N THR A 113 0.21 -20.35 -3.56
CA THR A 113 0.88 -19.10 -3.15
C THR A 113 1.97 -18.69 -4.13
N VAL A 114 2.88 -19.61 -4.50
CA VAL A 114 3.99 -19.31 -5.42
C VAL A 114 3.47 -18.96 -6.81
N LEU A 115 2.48 -19.70 -7.31
CA LEU A 115 1.86 -19.38 -8.61
C LEU A 115 1.24 -17.99 -8.61
N LEU A 116 0.51 -17.61 -7.55
CA LEU A 116 -0.06 -16.27 -7.42
C LEU A 116 1.04 -15.19 -7.35
N ALA A 117 2.15 -15.45 -6.65
CA ALA A 117 3.29 -14.52 -6.62
C ALA A 117 3.95 -14.35 -8.00
N LEU A 118 4.10 -15.42 -8.78
CA LEU A 118 4.61 -15.34 -10.16
C LEU A 118 3.66 -14.53 -11.07
N VAL A 119 2.35 -14.75 -10.94
CA VAL A 119 1.34 -13.98 -11.68
C VAL A 119 1.42 -12.49 -11.30
N PHE A 120 1.53 -12.16 -10.01
CA PHE A 120 1.76 -10.79 -9.55
C PHE A 120 3.02 -10.17 -10.17
N THR A 121 4.17 -10.88 -10.13
CA THR A 121 5.42 -10.37 -10.71
C THR A 121 5.30 -10.15 -12.22
N GLY A 122 4.58 -11.03 -12.94
CA GLY A 122 4.29 -10.86 -14.35
C GLY A 122 3.47 -9.61 -14.65
N PHE A 123 2.37 -9.38 -13.92
CA PHE A 123 1.55 -8.17 -14.05
C PHE A 123 2.30 -6.90 -13.64
N GLN A 124 3.13 -6.94 -12.58
CA GLN A 124 3.98 -5.81 -12.20
C GLN A 124 5.00 -5.47 -13.30
N GLY A 125 5.56 -6.48 -13.98
CA GLY A 125 6.42 -6.27 -15.15
C GLY A 125 5.67 -5.66 -16.34
N MET A 126 4.44 -6.11 -16.59
CA MET A 126 3.56 -5.52 -17.62
C MET A 126 3.24 -4.05 -17.31
N GLU A 127 2.93 -3.73 -16.05
CA GLU A 127 2.68 -2.36 -15.59
C GLU A 127 3.89 -1.45 -15.86
N TYR A 128 5.11 -1.90 -15.55
CA TYR A 128 6.32 -1.12 -15.83
C TYR A 128 6.59 -0.96 -17.33
N TYR A 129 6.27 -1.95 -18.16
CA TYR A 129 6.45 -1.85 -19.61
C TYR A 129 5.44 -0.90 -20.25
N GLN A 130 4.21 -0.84 -19.73
CA GLN A 130 3.12 -0.01 -20.26
C GLN A 130 3.07 1.40 -19.64
N ALA A 131 3.81 1.65 -18.57
CA ALA A 131 3.81 2.94 -17.89
C ALA A 131 4.24 4.07 -18.85
N PRO A 132 3.47 5.17 -18.94
CA PRO A 132 3.77 6.30 -19.83
C PRO A 132 4.84 7.24 -19.25
N PHE A 133 5.47 6.87 -18.14
CA PHE A 133 6.54 7.62 -17.46
C PHE A 133 7.63 6.65 -16.98
N THR A 134 8.84 7.16 -16.87
CA THR A 134 10.07 6.43 -16.52
C THR A 134 10.61 6.87 -15.17
N ILE A 135 11.65 6.19 -14.66
CA ILE A 135 12.30 6.55 -13.38
C ILE A 135 12.94 7.94 -13.40
N SER A 136 13.34 8.43 -14.58
CA SER A 136 13.92 9.76 -14.79
C SER A 136 12.87 10.88 -14.88
N ASP A 137 11.58 10.55 -14.95
CA ASP A 137 10.52 11.54 -15.13
C ASP A 137 10.07 12.13 -13.79
N SER A 138 10.76 13.20 -13.41
CA SER A 138 10.53 13.99 -12.20
C SER A 138 10.66 13.19 -10.89
N ILE A 139 10.43 13.87 -9.77
CA ILE A 139 10.39 13.23 -8.45
C ILE A 139 9.24 12.20 -8.34
N TYR A 140 8.19 12.34 -9.15
CA TYR A 140 7.09 11.36 -9.20
C TYR A 140 7.58 10.00 -9.70
N GLY A 141 8.21 9.95 -10.88
CA GLY A 141 8.73 8.70 -11.46
C GLY A 141 9.80 8.07 -10.56
N SER A 142 10.73 8.87 -10.04
CA SER A 142 11.78 8.37 -9.15
C SER A 142 11.23 7.72 -7.88
N THR A 143 10.29 8.38 -7.19
CA THR A 143 9.71 7.83 -5.94
C THR A 143 8.78 6.64 -6.22
N PHE A 144 8.03 6.67 -7.32
CA PHE A 144 7.18 5.55 -7.75
C PHE A 144 8.01 4.28 -8.01
N TYR A 145 9.00 4.33 -8.91
CA TYR A 145 9.77 3.15 -9.31
C TYR A 145 10.68 2.63 -8.19
N LEU A 146 11.22 3.49 -7.32
CA LEU A 146 11.96 3.00 -6.15
C LEU A 146 11.05 2.27 -5.18
N ALA A 147 9.91 2.85 -4.80
CA ALA A 147 9.02 2.23 -3.83
C ALA A 147 8.40 0.93 -4.35
N THR A 148 7.93 0.92 -5.60
CA THR A 148 7.33 -0.27 -6.23
C THR A 148 8.38 -1.30 -6.63
N GLY A 149 9.56 -0.88 -7.10
CA GLY A 149 10.67 -1.75 -7.47
C GLY A 149 11.23 -2.52 -6.27
N PHE A 150 11.51 -1.83 -5.16
CA PHE A 150 11.93 -2.51 -3.93
C PHE A 150 10.84 -3.45 -3.40
N HIS A 151 9.57 -3.08 -3.52
CA HIS A 151 8.48 -3.98 -3.15
C HIS A 151 8.44 -5.24 -4.04
N GLY A 152 8.54 -5.10 -5.36
CA GLY A 152 8.61 -6.24 -6.28
C GLY A 152 9.80 -7.14 -5.99
N PHE A 153 10.97 -6.57 -5.65
CA PHE A 153 12.14 -7.31 -5.21
C PHE A 153 11.87 -8.13 -3.93
N HIS A 154 11.18 -7.54 -2.95
CA HIS A 154 10.77 -8.26 -1.74
C HIS A 154 9.82 -9.41 -2.04
N VAL A 155 8.86 -9.23 -2.96
CA VAL A 155 7.94 -10.30 -3.39
C VAL A 155 8.71 -11.45 -4.04
N ILE A 156 9.72 -11.17 -4.86
CA ILE A 156 10.59 -12.19 -5.46
C ILE A 156 11.37 -12.95 -4.38
N ILE A 157 11.97 -12.24 -3.41
CA ILE A 157 12.67 -12.87 -2.29
C ILE A 157 11.71 -13.79 -1.51
N VAL A 158 10.55 -13.29 -1.11
CA VAL A 158 9.57 -14.07 -0.32
C VAL A 158 9.05 -15.27 -1.12
N SER A 159 8.79 -15.13 -2.42
CA SER A 159 8.41 -16.25 -3.28
C SER A 159 9.52 -17.30 -3.39
N SER A 160 10.78 -16.87 -3.47
CA SER A 160 11.92 -17.80 -3.54
C SER A 160 12.12 -18.61 -2.25
N THR A 161 11.80 -18.04 -1.08
CA THR A 161 11.87 -18.77 0.18
C THR A 161 10.73 -19.77 0.33
N PHE A 162 9.54 -19.50 -0.20
CA PHE A 162 8.45 -20.49 -0.26
C PHE A 162 8.78 -21.68 -1.17
N LEU A 163 9.43 -21.44 -2.31
CA LEU A 163 9.93 -22.51 -3.19
C LEU A 163 10.95 -23.41 -2.47
N LEU A 164 11.85 -22.82 -1.68
CA LEU A 164 12.80 -23.59 -0.86
C LEU A 164 12.07 -24.46 0.18
N ASN A 165 11.03 -23.92 0.83
CA ASN A 165 10.20 -24.72 1.76
C ASN A 165 9.50 -25.88 1.05
N LEU A 166 8.98 -25.69 -0.17
CA LEU A 166 8.41 -26.76 -0.98
C LEU A 166 9.44 -27.87 -1.28
N SER A 167 10.67 -27.50 -1.67
CA SER A 167 11.73 -28.48 -1.92
C SER A 167 12.12 -29.27 -0.67
N LEU A 168 12.09 -28.64 0.51
CA LEU A 168 12.33 -29.29 1.79
C LEU A 168 11.23 -30.28 2.15
N PHE A 169 9.95 -29.89 2.00
CA PHE A 169 8.82 -30.80 2.22
C PHE A 169 8.88 -32.03 1.33
N TRP A 170 9.26 -31.85 0.06
CA TRP A 170 9.37 -32.95 -0.89
C TRP A 170 10.52 -33.89 -0.52
N HIS A 171 11.67 -33.35 -0.11
CA HIS A 171 12.83 -34.14 0.30
C HIS A 171 12.58 -34.95 1.60
N ILE A 172 11.88 -34.38 2.57
CA ILE A 172 11.56 -35.06 3.84
C ILE A 172 10.58 -36.22 3.58
N ASN A 173 9.57 -36.00 2.73
CA ASN A 173 8.54 -36.99 2.43
C ASN A 173 9.06 -38.18 1.58
N GLU A 174 10.19 -38.04 0.89
CA GLU A 174 10.81 -39.12 0.10
C GLU A 174 11.87 -39.95 0.87
N GLY A 175 12.28 -39.60 2.10
CA GLY A 175 13.43 -40.35 2.65
C GLY A 175 13.85 -40.25 4.12
N ILE A 176 13.19 -39.49 5.02
CA ILE A 176 13.58 -39.52 6.44
C ILE A 176 12.34 -39.56 7.34
N GLU A 177 11.83 -40.76 7.64
CA GLU A 177 11.07 -40.97 8.88
C GLU A 177 12.02 -40.86 10.06
N GLU A 178 12.20 -39.65 10.61
CA GLU A 178 12.64 -39.51 11.99
C GLU A 178 11.82 -38.42 12.68
N ILE A 179 11.18 -38.85 13.76
CA ILE A 179 10.23 -38.17 14.66
C ILE A 179 10.75 -36.82 15.23
N MET A 180 11.99 -36.43 14.93
CA MET A 180 12.64 -35.20 15.37
C MET A 180 12.74 -34.11 14.28
N ALA A 181 12.66 -34.48 12.99
CA ALA A 181 12.63 -33.53 11.87
C ALA A 181 11.27 -32.82 11.81
N ASP A 182 10.16 -33.52 12.05
CA ASP A 182 8.81 -32.96 11.98
C ASP A 182 8.59 -31.79 12.92
N TYR A 183 9.07 -31.87 14.17
CA TYR A 183 8.78 -30.81 15.14
C TYR A 183 9.57 -29.54 14.84
N VAL A 184 10.87 -29.65 14.50
CA VAL A 184 11.74 -28.51 14.23
C VAL A 184 11.41 -27.87 12.88
N HIS A 185 11.13 -28.67 11.84
CA HIS A 185 10.70 -28.15 10.54
C HIS A 185 9.30 -27.56 10.59
N GLN A 186 8.31 -28.24 11.18
CA GLN A 186 6.99 -27.64 11.34
C GLN A 186 7.06 -26.36 12.16
N GLU A 187 7.87 -26.32 13.23
CA GLU A 187 8.03 -25.12 14.03
C GLU A 187 8.76 -24.00 13.26
N MET A 188 9.82 -24.32 12.51
CA MET A 188 10.53 -23.36 11.67
C MET A 188 9.62 -22.84 10.54
N THR A 189 9.06 -23.72 9.71
CA THR A 189 8.15 -23.33 8.63
C THR A 189 6.90 -22.63 9.17
N ARG A 190 6.36 -23.01 10.33
CA ARG A 190 5.28 -22.28 11.04
C ARG A 190 5.69 -20.86 11.38
N ASN A 191 6.86 -20.69 12.01
CA ASN A 191 7.34 -19.36 12.41
C ASN A 191 7.64 -18.51 11.19
N TRP A 192 8.26 -19.08 10.16
CA TRP A 192 8.56 -18.35 8.92
C TRP A 192 7.27 -17.97 8.19
N ILE A 193 6.28 -18.86 8.08
CA ILE A 193 4.97 -18.53 7.50
C ILE A 193 4.25 -17.45 8.32
N LEU A 194 4.23 -17.53 9.66
CA LEU A 194 3.59 -16.50 10.49
C LEU A 194 4.30 -15.15 10.38
N ILE A 195 5.62 -15.17 10.28
CA ILE A 195 6.42 -13.96 10.13
C ILE A 195 6.22 -13.37 8.72
N TYR A 196 6.17 -14.20 7.68
CA TYR A 196 5.83 -13.78 6.31
C TYR A 196 4.39 -13.31 6.17
N LEU A 197 3.42 -13.89 6.90
CA LEU A 197 2.05 -13.42 6.95
C LEU A 197 1.95 -12.03 7.61
N ARG A 198 2.75 -11.78 8.66
CA ARG A 198 2.85 -10.47 9.30
C ARG A 198 3.54 -9.44 8.40
N LEU A 199 4.59 -9.84 7.70
CA LEU A 199 5.23 -9.04 6.63
C LEU A 199 4.24 -8.74 5.49
N PHE A 200 3.49 -9.74 5.05
CA PHE A 200 2.47 -9.62 4.02
C PHE A 200 1.37 -8.63 4.42
N LEU A 201 0.90 -8.69 5.67
CA LEU A 201 -0.07 -7.71 6.19
C LEU A 201 0.51 -6.29 6.25
N LEU A 202 1.80 -6.12 6.58
CA LEU A 202 2.48 -4.82 6.53
C LEU A 202 2.65 -4.29 5.10
N ILE A 203 2.92 -5.18 4.15
CA ILE A 203 3.04 -4.87 2.73
C ILE A 203 1.67 -4.49 2.12
N VAL A 204 0.61 -5.23 2.44
CA VAL A 204 -0.77 -4.91 2.01
C VAL A 204 -1.23 -3.58 2.58
N ILE A 205 -0.85 -3.24 3.83
CA ILE A 205 -1.11 -1.91 4.38
C ILE A 205 -0.48 -0.83 3.50
N LYS A 206 0.72 -1.06 2.95
CA LYS A 206 1.36 -0.14 2.00
C LYS A 206 0.53 0.03 0.71
N ASP A 207 0.06 -1.06 0.09
CA ASP A 207 -0.63 -1.00 -1.21
C ASP A 207 -2.03 -0.40 -1.06
N VAL A 208 -2.70 -0.69 0.05
CA VAL A 208 -3.96 -0.04 0.45
C VAL A 208 -3.72 1.45 0.77
N PHE A 209 -2.62 1.79 1.44
CA PHE A 209 -2.30 3.17 1.79
C PHE A 209 -1.93 4.02 0.56
N LEU A 210 -1.16 3.50 -0.39
CA LEU A 210 -0.88 4.19 -1.66
C LEU A 210 -2.14 4.37 -2.51
N SER A 211 -3.00 3.35 -2.56
CA SER A 211 -4.31 3.44 -3.22
C SER A 211 -5.21 4.49 -2.55
N LEU A 212 -5.21 4.56 -1.22
CA LEU A 212 -5.96 5.54 -0.44
C LEU A 212 -5.43 6.97 -0.63
N VAL A 213 -4.10 7.16 -0.65
CA VAL A 213 -3.49 8.47 -0.87
C VAL A 213 -3.70 8.96 -2.30
N SER A 214 -3.62 8.06 -3.29
CA SER A 214 -3.99 8.36 -4.68
C SER A 214 -5.46 8.80 -4.80
N PHE A 215 -6.36 8.09 -4.10
CA PHE A 215 -7.77 8.45 -4.00
C PHE A 215 -8.00 9.83 -3.35
N LEU A 216 -7.32 10.13 -2.25
CA LEU A 216 -7.42 11.42 -1.55
C LEU A 216 -6.87 12.58 -2.41
N ASN A 217 -5.82 12.36 -3.20
CA ASN A 217 -5.29 13.38 -4.11
C ASN A 217 -6.20 13.63 -5.32
N LYS A 218 -6.86 12.58 -5.84
CA LYS A 218 -7.90 12.72 -6.86
C LYS A 218 -9.08 13.51 -6.30
N SER A 219 -9.51 13.22 -5.07
CA SER A 219 -10.62 13.91 -4.40
C SER A 219 -10.33 15.40 -4.15
N LYS A 220 -9.12 15.76 -3.70
CA LYS A 220 -8.73 17.17 -3.50
C LYS A 220 -8.72 17.96 -4.81
N ASN A 221 -8.16 17.40 -5.88
CA ASN A 221 -8.16 18.02 -7.21
C ASN A 221 -9.55 18.17 -7.83
N LEU A 222 -10.50 17.30 -7.46
CA LEU A 222 -11.91 17.42 -7.84
C LEU A 222 -12.60 18.53 -7.03
N MET A 223 -12.32 18.62 -5.74
CA MET A 223 -12.89 19.64 -4.85
C MET A 223 -12.44 21.05 -5.24
N ASP A 224 -11.14 21.26 -5.52
CA ASP A 224 -10.60 22.54 -5.98
C ASP A 224 -11.17 22.97 -7.36
N ARG A 225 -11.39 22.02 -8.27
CA ARG A 225 -12.05 22.31 -9.55
C ARG A 225 -13.52 22.71 -9.36
N THR A 226 -14.21 22.12 -8.39
CA THR A 226 -15.62 22.42 -8.12
C THR A 226 -15.76 23.80 -7.48
N GLU A 227 -14.88 24.15 -6.54
CA GLU A 227 -14.77 25.49 -5.94
C GLU A 227 -14.42 26.57 -6.99
N LEU A 228 -13.51 26.29 -7.92
CA LEU A 228 -13.22 27.19 -9.05
C LEU A 228 -14.42 27.39 -9.99
N ILE A 229 -15.17 26.33 -10.28
CA ILE A 229 -16.38 26.41 -11.12
C ILE A 229 -17.49 27.18 -10.39
N LEU A 230 -17.69 26.95 -9.10
CA LEU A 230 -18.67 27.67 -8.29
C LEU A 230 -18.28 29.15 -8.12
N GLY A 231 -17.00 29.45 -7.93
CA GLY A 231 -16.47 30.81 -7.89
C GLY A 231 -16.61 31.54 -9.24
N CYS A 232 -16.47 30.84 -10.37
CA CYS A 232 -16.80 31.37 -11.69
C CYS A 232 -18.32 31.55 -11.88
N TYR A 233 -19.15 30.61 -11.43
CA TYR A 233 -20.61 30.71 -11.55
C TYR A 233 -21.20 31.86 -10.72
N GLU A 234 -20.73 32.05 -9.49
CA GLU A 234 -21.06 33.21 -8.65
C GLU A 234 -20.66 34.53 -9.32
N ARG A 235 -19.50 34.57 -9.98
CA ARG A 235 -18.99 35.76 -10.69
C ARG A 235 -19.77 36.09 -11.98
N TYR A 236 -20.39 35.11 -12.62
CA TYR A 236 -21.17 35.29 -13.85
C TYR A 236 -22.68 35.10 -13.65
N ARG A 237 -23.18 35.09 -12.40
CA ARG A 237 -24.60 35.01 -12.10
C ARG A 237 -25.33 36.15 -12.81
N PRO A 238 -26.28 35.88 -13.73
CA PRO A 238 -27.06 36.93 -14.36
C PRO A 238 -27.86 37.65 -13.27
N LEU A 239 -27.68 38.97 -13.16
CA LEU A 239 -28.57 39.80 -12.35
C LEU A 239 -29.97 39.72 -12.97
N GLU A 240 -30.89 39.01 -12.32
CA GLU A 240 -32.30 39.01 -12.70
C GLU A 240 -32.84 40.44 -12.54
N ILE A 241 -32.96 41.14 -13.67
CA ILE A 241 -33.74 42.38 -13.79
C ILE A 241 -35.21 41.97 -13.81
N GLY A 242 -35.85 41.96 -12.64
CA GLY A 242 -37.27 41.69 -12.46
C GLY A 242 -38.02 42.92 -11.95
N ALA A 243 -38.72 43.60 -12.85
CA ALA A 243 -39.54 44.76 -12.55
C ALA A 243 -40.91 44.42 -11.91
N SER A 244 -41.40 45.37 -11.10
CA SER A 244 -42.81 45.71 -10.84
C SER A 244 -43.66 44.84 -9.89
N THR A 245 -44.04 45.42 -8.76
CA THR A 245 -45.48 45.57 -8.46
C THR A 245 -45.77 46.85 -7.66
N LYS A 246 -46.49 47.78 -8.30
CA LYS A 246 -47.17 48.91 -7.65
C LYS A 246 -48.43 48.40 -6.94
N THR A 247 -48.63 48.79 -5.69
CA THR A 247 -49.97 48.89 -5.08
C THR A 247 -50.08 50.17 -4.23
N LYS A 248 -51.12 50.95 -4.53
CA LYS A 248 -51.54 52.24 -3.95
C LYS A 248 -52.31 52.05 -2.63
N LEU A 249 -52.47 53.18 -1.89
CA LEU A 249 -53.45 53.55 -0.82
C LEU A 249 -52.79 53.70 0.57
N ALA A 250 -52.93 54.76 1.38
CA ALA A 250 -53.57 56.08 1.36
C ALA A 250 -53.02 56.89 2.60
N PRO A 251 -53.21 58.22 2.71
CA PRO A 251 -52.52 59.06 3.70
C PRO A 251 -53.35 59.33 4.98
N LYS A 252 -52.69 59.55 6.13
CA LYS A 252 -53.30 60.18 7.32
C LYS A 252 -52.32 61.10 8.07
N SER A 253 -52.53 62.40 7.82
CA SER A 253 -52.56 63.58 8.71
C SER A 253 -51.82 63.61 10.07
N SER A 254 -50.99 64.66 10.19
CA SER A 254 -50.85 65.67 11.28
C SER A 254 -50.51 65.23 12.72
N THR A 255 -49.40 65.76 13.27
CA THR A 255 -49.42 66.68 14.44
C THR A 255 -48.09 67.46 14.52
N GLU A 256 -48.21 68.75 14.81
CA GLU A 256 -47.17 69.77 15.00
C GLU A 256 -46.26 69.51 16.23
N ARG A 257 -45.00 70.00 16.17
CA ARG A 257 -44.46 70.84 17.25
C ARG A 257 -43.25 71.67 16.79
N VAL A 258 -43.36 72.98 17.04
CA VAL A 258 -42.39 74.06 16.81
C VAL A 258 -41.53 74.27 18.07
N LEU A 259 -40.42 75.02 17.90
CA LEU A 259 -39.54 75.68 18.89
C LEU A 259 -38.29 74.88 19.29
N SER A 260 -37.09 75.43 19.53
CA SER A 260 -36.35 76.67 19.23
C SER A 260 -35.11 76.61 20.15
N SER A 261 -33.90 77.03 19.70
CA SER A 261 -32.72 77.46 20.52
C SER A 261 -31.43 77.23 19.72
N SER A 262 -30.94 78.15 18.88
CA SER A 262 -30.01 79.25 19.21
C SER A 262 -28.91 78.91 20.24
N ARG A 263 -27.63 78.91 19.82
CA ARG A 263 -26.57 79.86 20.26
C ARG A 263 -25.14 79.35 19.94
N THR A 264 -24.41 80.23 19.25
CA THR A 264 -22.99 80.68 19.43
C THR A 264 -21.86 79.64 19.36
N ALA A 265 -20.71 79.90 18.73
CA ALA A 265 -20.07 81.15 18.28
C ALA A 265 -19.26 80.90 16.99
#